data_AF-A0A9W7DI30-F1
#
_entry.id   AF-A0A9W7DI30-F1
#
_cell.length_a   1.000
_cell.length_b   1.000
_cell.length_c   1.000
_cell.angle_alpha   90.00
_cell.angle_beta   90.00
_cell.angle_gamma   90.00
#
_symmetry.space_group_name_H-M   'P 1'
#
loop_
_entity.id
_entity.type
_entity.pdbx_description
1 polymer ?
#
loop_
_entity_poly.entity_id
_entity_poly.type
_entity_poly.pdbx_seq_one_letter_code
_entity_poly.pdbx_strand_id
1 'polypeptide(L)'
;MTEIFNSTQMAAVTGPSFLAVTQNVFATQTQLNFVEKLWASWYAYMQNDILATGLLFFLTHELMYFGRCLPWYIIGKIPYFQKWKIQPSYIPSDKEQWECLKSVLKSHFLVESLPIWTFHPMCKQLGISVAVPFPSLQKMLIQWAVFFVLEDTWHYTFHRLFHYGPFYKYIHKQHHRYAAPFGLTAEYAHPIEVMSLGFVLANLGRC
;
A
#
# COMPACT_ATOMS: atom_id res chain seq x y z
N MET A 1 10.81 16.73 -11.52
CA MET A 1 10.43 17.98 -10.83
C MET A 1 9.05 17.76 -10.24
N THR A 2 8.81 18.27 -9.03
CA THR A 2 7.52 18.07 -8.36
C THR A 2 6.42 18.94 -8.96
N GLU A 3 5.22 18.36 -9.09
CA GLU A 3 4.00 19.03 -9.59
C GLU A 3 3.05 19.44 -8.46
N ILE A 4 3.50 19.34 -7.21
CA ILE A 4 2.69 19.67 -6.02
C ILE A 4 2.23 21.13 -5.98
N PHE A 5 3.07 22.03 -6.49
CA PHE A 5 2.89 23.48 -6.53
C PHE A 5 3.43 24.04 -7.84
N ASN A 6 2.96 25.23 -8.23
CA ASN A 6 3.58 25.96 -9.34
C ASN A 6 4.97 26.51 -8.96
N SER A 7 5.73 26.99 -9.94
CA SER A 7 7.11 27.45 -9.74
C SER A 7 7.25 28.58 -8.72
N THR A 8 6.31 29.53 -8.69
CA THR A 8 6.31 30.65 -7.73
C THR A 8 6.07 30.18 -6.31
N GLN A 9 5.08 29.29 -6.10
CA GLN A 9 4.80 28.68 -4.82
C GLN A 9 5.97 27.81 -4.35
N MET A 10 6.60 27.06 -5.26
CA MET A 10 7.77 26.24 -4.94
C MET A 10 8.92 27.07 -4.38
N ALA A 11 9.22 28.23 -4.98
CA ALA A 11 10.27 29.14 -4.50
C ALA A 11 10.03 29.63 -3.06
N ALA A 12 8.77 29.79 -2.66
CA ALA A 12 8.40 30.24 -1.31
C ALA A 12 8.49 29.14 -0.24
N VAL A 13 8.52 27.85 -0.64
CA VAL A 13 8.48 26.72 0.30
C VAL A 13 9.77 25.91 0.38
N THR A 14 10.72 26.10 -0.55
CA THR A 14 12.00 25.37 -0.53
C THR A 14 12.82 25.64 0.73
N GLY A 15 13.61 24.65 1.18
CA GLY A 15 14.47 24.76 2.35
C GLY A 15 15.47 23.60 2.45
N PRO A 16 16.48 23.70 3.33
CA PRO A 16 17.57 22.72 3.43
C PRO A 16 17.17 21.41 4.14
N SER A 17 16.01 21.38 4.80
CA SER A 17 15.53 20.22 5.55
C SER A 17 14.01 20.07 5.44
N PHE A 18 13.51 18.87 5.72
CA PHE A 18 12.07 18.60 5.73
C PHE A 18 11.32 19.50 6.73
N LEU A 19 11.91 19.75 7.90
CA LEU A 19 11.33 20.63 8.90
C LEU A 19 11.23 22.08 8.40
N ALA A 20 12.28 22.59 7.75
CA ALA A 20 12.27 23.94 7.18
C ALA A 20 11.21 24.07 6.07
N VAL A 21 11.13 23.10 5.16
CA VAL A 21 10.09 23.05 4.12
C VAL A 21 8.70 23.03 4.76
N THR A 22 8.49 22.19 5.77
CA THR A 22 7.20 22.08 6.47
C THR A 22 6.81 23.42 7.12
N GLN A 23 7.74 24.07 7.82
CA GLN A 23 7.49 25.39 8.42
C GLN A 23 7.11 26.42 7.36
N ASN A 24 7.82 26.46 6.23
CA ASN A 24 7.55 27.37 5.12
C ASN A 24 6.17 27.11 4.50
N VAL A 25 5.81 25.84 4.25
CA VAL A 25 4.47 25.47 3.74
C VAL A 25 3.38 25.92 4.71
N PHE A 26 3.56 25.66 6.01
CA PHE A 26 2.57 26.03 7.02
C PHE A 26 2.39 27.54 7.17
N ALA A 27 3.47 28.31 7.02
CA ALA A 27 3.48 29.76 7.10
C ALA A 27 2.91 30.44 5.84
N THR A 28 3.20 29.91 4.64
CA THR A 28 2.87 30.57 3.37
C THR A 28 1.58 30.07 2.72
N GLN A 29 1.22 28.79 2.88
CA GLN A 29 0.05 28.19 2.25
C GLN A 29 -1.13 28.11 3.22
N THR A 30 -1.57 29.25 3.75
CA THR A 30 -2.59 29.33 4.81
C THR A 30 -3.96 28.83 4.39
N GLN A 31 -4.26 28.84 3.09
CA GLN A 31 -5.50 28.34 2.50
C GLN A 31 -5.66 26.81 2.57
N LEU A 32 -4.55 26.07 2.73
CA LEU A 32 -4.56 24.62 2.77
C LEU A 32 -4.90 24.11 4.17
N ASN A 33 -5.61 22.98 4.23
CA ASN A 33 -5.84 22.29 5.48
C ASN A 33 -4.57 21.60 6.00
N PHE A 34 -4.63 21.09 7.24
CA PHE A 34 -3.48 20.46 7.89
C PHE A 34 -2.89 19.28 7.09
N VAL A 35 -3.75 18.41 6.53
CA VAL A 35 -3.33 17.22 5.77
C VAL A 35 -2.71 17.62 4.44
N GLU A 36 -3.32 18.56 3.73
CA GLU A 36 -2.78 19.11 2.48
C GLU A 36 -1.41 19.75 2.69
N LYS A 37 -1.20 20.46 3.81
CA LYS A 37 0.11 21.04 4.16
C LYS A 37 1.17 19.97 4.40
N LEU A 38 0.85 18.90 5.13
CA LEU A 38 1.79 17.79 5.35
C LEU A 38 2.12 17.06 4.04
N TRP A 39 1.10 16.75 3.24
CA TRP A 39 1.26 16.16 1.93
C TRP A 39 2.17 17.04 1.05
N ALA A 40 1.87 18.33 0.98
CA ALA A 40 2.64 19.26 0.18
C ALA A 40 4.09 19.39 0.67
N SER A 41 4.32 19.38 1.98
CA SER A 41 5.65 19.44 2.57
C SER A 41 6.51 18.23 2.17
N TRP A 42 5.92 17.04 2.12
CA TRP A 42 6.60 15.81 1.69
C TRP A 42 7.05 15.90 0.23
N TYR A 43 6.14 16.23 -0.68
CA TYR A 43 6.47 16.33 -2.10
C TYR A 43 7.43 17.49 -2.41
N ALA A 44 7.25 18.64 -1.76
CA ALA A 44 8.13 19.79 -1.92
C ALA A 44 9.56 19.51 -1.41
N TYR A 45 9.71 18.75 -0.32
CA TYR A 45 11.02 18.33 0.20
C TYR A 45 11.69 17.31 -0.73
N MET A 46 10.95 16.33 -1.22
CA MET A 46 11.48 15.26 -2.07
C MET A 46 11.86 15.75 -3.48
N GLN A 47 11.17 16.78 -4.00
CA GLN A 47 11.35 17.37 -5.35
C GLN A 47 11.25 16.39 -6.54
N ASN A 48 10.87 15.16 -6.26
CA ASN A 48 10.71 14.07 -7.22
C ASN A 48 9.49 13.26 -6.81
N ASP A 49 8.40 13.42 -7.56
CA ASP A 49 7.10 12.86 -7.19
C ASP A 49 7.06 11.33 -7.26
N ILE A 50 7.85 10.72 -8.16
CA ILE A 50 7.99 9.27 -8.23
C ILE A 50 8.65 8.76 -6.94
N LEU A 51 9.74 9.40 -6.51
CA LEU A 51 10.41 9.05 -5.26
C LEU A 51 9.53 9.32 -4.04
N ALA A 52 8.85 10.47 -4.02
CA ALA A 52 7.97 10.86 -2.93
C ALA A 52 6.82 9.86 -2.76
N THR A 53 6.14 9.51 -3.85
CA THR A 53 5.02 8.56 -3.82
C THR A 53 5.50 7.15 -3.47
N GLY A 54 6.55 6.67 -4.16
CA GLY A 54 7.07 5.31 -3.98
C GLY A 54 7.55 5.05 -2.55
N LEU A 55 8.34 5.96 -1.98
CA LEU A 55 8.80 5.84 -0.59
C LEU A 55 7.64 5.91 0.41
N LEU A 56 6.72 6.88 0.23
CA LEU A 56 5.58 7.04 1.14
C LEU A 56 4.72 5.77 1.16
N PHE A 57 4.40 5.23 -0.01
CA PHE A 57 3.55 4.04 -0.15
C PHE A 57 4.26 2.79 0.36
N PHE A 58 5.53 2.59 -0.02
CA PHE A 58 6.31 1.45 0.44
C PHE A 58 6.45 1.45 1.97
N LEU A 59 6.88 2.56 2.57
CA LEU A 59 7.06 2.65 4.02
C LEU A 59 5.74 2.51 4.77
N THR A 60 4.67 3.12 4.26
CA THR A 60 3.34 3.02 4.88
C THR A 60 2.83 1.58 4.81
N HIS A 61 2.99 0.91 3.67
CA HIS A 61 2.61 -0.49 3.50
C HIS A 61 3.39 -1.40 4.47
N GLU A 62 4.71 -1.30 4.50
CA GLU A 62 5.57 -2.09 5.40
C GLU A 62 5.22 -1.86 6.89
N LEU A 63 5.11 -0.60 7.30
CA LEU A 63 4.78 -0.24 8.69
C LEU A 63 3.40 -0.75 9.08
N MET A 64 2.39 -0.57 8.22
CA MET A 64 1.03 -1.00 8.52
C MET A 64 0.89 -2.52 8.51
N TYR A 65 1.49 -3.21 7.54
CA TYR A 65 1.38 -4.66 7.41
C TYR A 65 2.08 -5.37 8.58
N PHE A 66 3.37 -5.12 8.78
CA PHE A 66 4.12 -5.75 9.86
C PHE A 66 3.69 -5.23 11.23
N GLY A 67 3.35 -3.95 11.33
CA GLY A 67 2.78 -3.35 12.54
C GLY A 67 1.45 -4.01 12.93
N ARG A 68 0.60 -4.39 11.97
CA ARG A 68 -0.63 -5.15 12.23
C ARG A 68 -0.35 -6.61 12.59
N CYS A 69 0.65 -7.24 11.98
CA CYS A 69 1.01 -8.63 12.27
C CYS A 69 1.57 -8.84 13.68
N LEU A 70 2.33 -7.87 14.20
CA LEU A 70 3.03 -7.99 15.48
C LEU A 70 2.08 -8.19 16.69
N PRO A 71 1.00 -7.41 16.87
CA PRO A 71 0.00 -7.68 17.91
C PRO A 71 -0.57 -9.10 17.85
N TRP A 72 -0.85 -9.62 16.64
CA TRP A 72 -1.38 -10.98 16.49
C TRP A 72 -0.35 -12.06 16.83
N TYR A 73 0.92 -11.83 16.53
CA TYR A 73 2.00 -12.70 16.99
C TYR A 73 2.06 -12.75 18.53
N ILE A 74 2.01 -11.59 19.19
CA ILE A 74 2.03 -11.49 20.66
C ILE A 74 0.80 -12.18 21.28
N ILE A 75 -0.40 -11.90 20.77
CA ILE A 75 -1.65 -12.53 21.23
C ILE A 75 -1.56 -14.05 21.11
N GLY A 76 -0.98 -14.57 20.01
CA GLY A 76 -0.79 -16.01 19.79
C GLY A 76 0.09 -16.69 20.84
N LYS A 77 0.94 -15.95 21.56
CA LYS A 77 1.81 -16.45 22.64
C LYS A 77 1.17 -16.45 24.02
N ILE A 78 -0.01 -15.82 24.18
CA ILE A 78 -0.69 -15.71 25.45
C ILE A 78 -1.78 -16.81 25.53
N PRO A 79 -1.66 -17.81 26.43
CA PRO A 79 -2.59 -18.94 26.49
C PRO A 79 -4.07 -18.55 26.67
N TYR A 80 -4.33 -17.44 27.37
CA TYR A 80 -5.68 -16.92 27.61
C TYR A 80 -6.48 -16.70 26.31
N PHE A 81 -5.82 -16.25 25.23
CA PHE A 81 -6.52 -15.95 23.98
C PHE A 81 -6.78 -17.19 23.10
N GLN A 82 -6.18 -18.34 23.41
CA GLN A 82 -6.33 -19.55 22.59
C GLN A 82 -7.75 -20.11 22.57
N LYS A 83 -8.55 -19.83 23.61
CA LYS A 83 -9.96 -20.27 23.72
C LYS A 83 -10.88 -19.70 22.64
N TRP A 84 -10.50 -18.60 21.98
CA TRP A 84 -11.26 -18.00 20.88
C TRP A 84 -10.72 -18.35 19.49
N LYS A 85 -9.73 -19.25 19.43
CA LYS A 85 -9.13 -19.64 18.16
C LYS A 85 -10.09 -20.54 17.37
N ILE A 86 -10.38 -20.15 16.13
CA ILE A 86 -11.27 -20.89 15.23
C ILE A 86 -10.68 -22.26 14.86
N GLN A 87 -9.35 -22.34 14.70
CA GLN A 87 -8.62 -23.57 14.39
C GLN A 87 -7.71 -23.95 15.57
N PRO A 88 -8.24 -24.65 16.60
CA PRO A 88 -7.51 -24.89 17.84
C PRO A 88 -6.42 -25.97 17.72
N SER A 89 -6.50 -26.84 16.71
CA SER A 89 -5.60 -27.99 16.53
C SER A 89 -4.20 -27.62 16.01
N TYR A 90 -3.98 -26.37 15.60
CA TYR A 90 -2.73 -25.93 15.01
C TYR A 90 -2.23 -24.63 15.62
N ILE A 91 -0.96 -24.58 16.02
CA ILE A 91 -0.28 -23.36 16.47
C ILE A 91 1.01 -23.23 15.66
N PRO A 92 1.18 -22.16 14.88
CA PRO A 92 2.38 -22.00 14.05
C PRO A 92 3.62 -21.80 14.94
N SER A 93 4.67 -22.54 14.63
CA SER A 93 5.94 -22.46 15.36
C SER A 93 6.72 -21.18 15.00
N ASP A 94 7.65 -20.75 15.86
CA ASP A 94 8.45 -19.54 15.58
C ASP A 94 9.34 -19.68 14.35
N LYS A 95 9.85 -20.89 14.12
CA LYS A 95 10.60 -21.21 12.90
C LYS A 95 9.73 -21.02 11.67
N GLU A 96 8.51 -21.51 11.69
CA GLU A 96 7.59 -21.41 10.55
C GLU A 96 7.17 -19.96 10.27
N GLN A 97 6.88 -19.18 11.31
CA GLN A 97 6.56 -17.76 11.16
C GLN A 97 7.76 -16.97 10.65
N TRP A 98 8.98 -17.32 11.09
CA TRP A 98 10.21 -16.73 10.57
C TRP A 98 10.46 -17.05 9.08
N GLU A 99 10.22 -18.29 8.65
CA GLU A 99 10.31 -18.64 7.22
C GLU A 99 9.25 -17.90 6.40
N CYS A 100 8.02 -17.78 6.92
CA CYS A 100 6.95 -16.98 6.29
C CYS A 100 7.38 -15.51 6.18
N LEU A 101 7.85 -14.90 7.26
CA LEU A 101 8.32 -13.51 7.30
C LEU A 101 9.41 -13.26 6.25
N LYS A 102 10.44 -14.11 6.18
CA LYS A 102 11.50 -13.98 5.16
C LYS A 102 10.96 -14.05 3.74
N SER A 103 9.99 -14.93 3.49
CA SER A 103 9.38 -15.06 2.16
C SER A 103 8.55 -13.83 1.79
N VAL A 104 7.76 -13.33 2.74
CA VAL A 104 6.92 -12.14 2.58
C VAL A 104 7.80 -10.91 2.34
N LEU A 105 8.83 -10.68 3.16
CA LEU A 105 9.81 -9.61 2.95
C LEU A 105 10.45 -9.70 1.55
N LYS A 106 10.88 -10.90 1.11
CA LYS A 106 11.40 -11.06 -0.26
C LYS A 106 10.36 -10.68 -1.31
N SER A 107 9.09 -11.06 -1.15
CA SER A 107 8.01 -10.68 -2.05
C SER A 107 7.80 -9.17 -2.06
N HIS A 108 7.75 -8.53 -0.91
CA HIS A 108 7.52 -7.08 -0.80
C HIS A 108 8.62 -6.29 -1.53
N PHE A 109 9.90 -6.64 -1.29
CA PHE A 109 11.02 -5.93 -1.88
C PHE A 109 11.27 -6.27 -3.36
N LEU A 110 10.97 -7.49 -3.82
CA LEU A 110 11.30 -7.93 -5.19
C LEU A 110 10.12 -7.93 -6.15
N VAL A 111 8.90 -8.07 -5.65
CA VAL A 111 7.68 -8.23 -6.43
C VAL A 111 6.80 -7.01 -6.25
N GLU A 112 6.41 -6.67 -5.03
CA GLU A 112 5.44 -5.58 -4.75
C GLU A 112 6.05 -4.19 -4.89
N SER A 113 7.36 -4.07 -4.71
CA SER A 113 8.07 -2.83 -4.99
C SER A 113 7.79 -2.35 -6.42
N LEU A 114 7.74 -3.25 -7.40
CA LEU A 114 7.50 -2.89 -8.80
C LEU A 114 6.16 -2.15 -9.03
N PRO A 115 4.98 -2.68 -8.66
CA PRO A 115 3.73 -1.94 -8.77
C PRO A 115 3.71 -0.66 -7.91
N ILE A 116 4.34 -0.66 -6.72
CA ILE A 116 4.42 0.55 -5.87
C ILE A 116 5.19 1.68 -6.56
N TRP A 117 6.37 1.39 -7.10
CA TRP A 117 7.23 2.40 -7.75
C TRP A 117 6.70 2.83 -9.12
N THR A 118 5.91 1.99 -9.79
CA THR A 118 5.27 2.31 -11.07
C THR A 118 3.91 3.00 -10.91
N PHE A 119 3.35 3.02 -9.70
CA PHE A 119 2.06 3.64 -9.41
C PHE A 119 1.98 5.12 -9.77
N HIS A 120 2.98 5.92 -9.37
CA HIS A 120 2.95 7.36 -9.67
C HIS A 120 3.00 7.67 -11.16
N PRO A 121 3.95 7.12 -11.96
CA PRO A 121 3.94 7.27 -13.41
C PRO A 121 2.61 6.86 -14.06
N MET A 122 2.01 5.76 -13.59
CA MET A 122 0.72 5.27 -14.08
C MET A 122 -0.40 6.28 -13.78
N CYS A 123 -0.54 6.73 -12.53
CA CYS A 123 -1.50 7.76 -12.14
C CYS A 123 -1.36 9.03 -12.97
N LYS A 124 -0.12 9.48 -13.22
CA LYS A 124 0.17 10.63 -14.06
C LYS A 124 -0.31 10.44 -15.50
N GLN A 125 -0.09 9.26 -16.09
CA GLN A 125 -0.59 8.93 -17.43
C GLN A 125 -2.12 8.93 -17.51
N LEU A 126 -2.80 8.61 -16.40
CA LEU A 126 -4.25 8.66 -16.26
C LEU A 126 -4.79 10.06 -15.88
N GLY A 127 -3.92 11.07 -15.80
CA GLY A 127 -4.30 12.44 -15.45
C GLY A 127 -4.66 12.64 -13.96
N ILE A 128 -4.27 11.71 -13.10
CA ILE A 128 -4.45 11.83 -11.64
C ILE A 128 -3.35 12.74 -11.10
N SER A 129 -3.77 13.87 -10.53
CA SER A 129 -2.86 14.87 -9.96
C SER A 129 -2.54 14.58 -8.50
N VAL A 130 -1.29 14.84 -8.11
CA VAL A 130 -0.85 14.88 -6.71
C VAL A 130 -0.90 16.29 -6.11
N ALA A 131 -1.30 17.29 -6.89
CA ALA A 131 -1.30 18.70 -6.49
C ALA A 131 -2.33 18.99 -5.38
N VAL A 132 -2.09 20.08 -4.67
CA VAL A 132 -3.01 20.64 -3.66
C VAL A 132 -3.65 21.94 -4.19
N PRO A 133 -4.86 22.30 -3.73
CA PRO A 133 -5.70 21.60 -2.75
C PRO A 133 -6.28 20.29 -3.32
N PHE A 134 -6.66 19.39 -2.42
CA PHE A 134 -7.30 18.13 -2.81
C PHE A 134 -8.67 18.38 -3.45
N PRO A 135 -9.19 17.40 -4.22
CA PRO A 135 -10.56 17.47 -4.70
C PRO A 135 -11.56 17.59 -3.54
N SER A 136 -12.76 18.07 -3.84
CA SER A 136 -13.81 18.13 -2.81
C SER A 136 -14.06 16.76 -2.20
N LEU A 137 -14.42 16.73 -0.91
CA LEU A 137 -14.67 15.47 -0.19
C LEU A 137 -15.71 14.60 -0.91
N GLN A 138 -16.75 15.21 -1.49
CA GLN A 138 -17.74 14.49 -2.29
C GLN A 138 -17.10 13.74 -3.47
N LYS A 139 -16.20 14.38 -4.22
CA LYS A 139 -15.50 13.75 -5.34
C LYS A 139 -14.60 12.61 -4.87
N MET A 140 -13.86 12.82 -3.78
CA MET A 140 -13.01 11.79 -3.17
C MET A 140 -13.84 10.58 -2.72
N LEU A 141 -14.97 10.80 -2.05
CA LEU A 141 -15.85 9.72 -1.58
C LEU A 141 -16.42 8.90 -2.74
N ILE A 142 -16.83 9.55 -3.84
CA ILE A 142 -17.30 8.84 -5.04
C ILE A 142 -16.16 8.03 -5.66
N GLN A 143 -14.97 8.61 -5.79
CA GLN A 143 -13.80 7.92 -6.33
C GLN A 143 -13.40 6.71 -5.48
N TRP A 144 -13.40 6.85 -4.15
CA TRP A 144 -13.13 5.74 -3.24
C TRP A 144 -14.19 4.65 -3.33
N ALA A 145 -15.48 5.00 -3.37
CA ALA A 145 -16.55 4.03 -3.51
C ALA A 145 -16.44 3.22 -4.81
N VAL A 146 -16.21 3.90 -5.93
CA VAL A 146 -15.98 3.26 -7.24
C VAL A 146 -14.73 2.39 -7.19
N PHE A 147 -13.64 2.89 -6.62
CA PHE A 147 -12.40 2.13 -6.47
C PHE A 147 -12.62 0.84 -5.67
N PHE A 148 -13.31 0.90 -4.52
CA PHE A 148 -13.60 -0.29 -3.72
C PHE A 148 -14.41 -1.34 -4.49
N VAL A 149 -15.42 -0.94 -5.26
CA VAL A 149 -16.22 -1.88 -6.06
C VAL A 149 -15.36 -2.54 -7.16
N LEU A 150 -14.54 -1.76 -7.85
CA LEU A 150 -13.67 -2.26 -8.91
C LEU A 150 -12.59 -3.19 -8.36
N GLU A 151 -11.98 -2.79 -7.25
CA GLU A 151 -10.96 -3.56 -6.55
C GLU A 151 -11.51 -4.88 -6.04
N ASP A 152 -12.68 -4.89 -5.39
CA ASP A 152 -13.33 -6.11 -4.90
C ASP A 152 -13.72 -7.04 -6.06
N THR A 153 -14.31 -6.48 -7.12
CA THR A 153 -14.68 -7.25 -8.32
C THR A 153 -13.46 -7.90 -8.96
N TRP A 154 -12.35 -7.15 -9.07
CA TRP A 154 -11.10 -7.66 -9.62
C TRP A 154 -10.51 -8.76 -8.74
N HIS A 155 -10.37 -8.51 -7.44
CA HIS A 155 -9.84 -9.47 -6.47
C HIS A 155 -10.65 -10.75 -6.49
N TYR A 156 -11.98 -10.66 -6.43
CA TYR A 156 -12.86 -11.82 -6.52
C TYR A 156 -12.65 -12.61 -7.81
N THR A 157 -12.59 -11.92 -8.94
CA THR A 157 -12.45 -12.56 -10.26
C THR A 157 -11.12 -13.29 -10.38
N PHE A 158 -10.01 -12.65 -10.02
CA PHE A 158 -8.68 -13.26 -10.09
C PHE A 158 -8.51 -14.36 -9.06
N HIS A 159 -9.02 -14.18 -7.84
CA HIS A 159 -9.01 -15.24 -6.84
C HIS A 159 -9.78 -16.46 -7.36
N ARG A 160 -10.97 -16.29 -7.93
CA ARG A 160 -11.74 -17.38 -8.54
C ARG A 160 -11.00 -18.02 -9.71
N LEU A 161 -10.35 -17.23 -10.55
CA LEU A 161 -9.51 -17.72 -11.65
C LEU A 161 -8.34 -18.56 -11.11
N PHE A 162 -7.67 -18.11 -10.05
CA PHE A 162 -6.55 -18.83 -9.45
C PHE A 162 -6.95 -20.15 -8.79
N HIS A 163 -8.23 -20.33 -8.45
CA HIS A 163 -8.77 -21.65 -8.05
C HIS A 163 -9.04 -22.60 -9.22
N TYR A 164 -8.92 -22.16 -10.47
CA TYR A 164 -9.06 -23.04 -11.63
C TYR A 164 -7.87 -24.01 -11.75
N GLY A 165 -8.13 -25.29 -12.02
CA GLY A 165 -7.22 -26.43 -11.81
C GLY A 165 -5.71 -26.18 -12.07
N PRO A 166 -5.29 -25.74 -13.27
CA PRO A 166 -3.89 -25.44 -13.55
C PRO A 166 -3.33 -24.28 -12.70
N PHE A 167 -4.06 -23.17 -12.62
CA PHE A 167 -3.63 -22.01 -11.85
C PHE A 167 -3.58 -22.32 -10.35
N TYR A 168 -4.51 -23.14 -9.85
CA TYR A 168 -4.45 -23.59 -8.46
C TYR A 168 -3.16 -24.37 -8.22
N LYS A 169 -2.90 -25.40 -9.03
CA LYS A 169 -1.77 -26.31 -8.85
C LYS A 169 -0.43 -25.60 -8.89
N TYR A 170 -0.25 -24.63 -9.78
CA TYR A 170 1.05 -24.00 -10.05
C TYR A 170 1.24 -22.63 -9.40
N ILE A 171 0.15 -21.94 -9.05
CA ILE A 171 0.18 -20.57 -8.54
C ILE A 171 -0.46 -20.54 -7.14
N HIS A 172 -1.78 -20.74 -7.06
CA HIS A 172 -2.55 -20.50 -5.84
C HIS A 172 -2.28 -21.48 -4.68
N LYS A 173 -1.70 -22.64 -4.97
CA LYS A 173 -1.37 -23.65 -3.96
C LYS A 173 -0.42 -23.09 -2.90
N GLN A 174 0.46 -22.15 -3.25
CA GLN A 174 1.35 -21.50 -2.29
C GLN A 174 0.55 -20.69 -1.27
N HIS A 175 -0.44 -19.91 -1.71
CA HIS A 175 -1.31 -19.13 -0.84
C HIS A 175 -2.07 -20.01 0.16
N HIS A 176 -2.50 -21.20 -0.27
CA HIS A 176 -3.16 -22.21 0.59
C HIS A 176 -2.21 -23.10 1.39
N ARG A 177 -0.90 -22.80 1.43
CA ARG A 177 0.08 -23.60 2.19
C ARG A 177 -0.26 -23.68 3.67
N TYR A 178 -0.75 -22.58 4.25
CA TYR A 178 -1.07 -22.47 5.67
C TYR A 178 -2.58 -22.58 5.88
N ALA A 179 -3.07 -23.81 6.06
CA ALA A 179 -4.51 -24.06 6.29
C ALA A 179 -5.06 -23.33 7.53
N ALA A 180 -4.20 -23.12 8.53
CA ALA A 180 -4.45 -22.29 9.70
C ALA A 180 -3.71 -20.96 9.54
N PRO A 181 -4.35 -19.94 8.91
CA PRO A 181 -3.68 -18.68 8.64
C PRO A 181 -3.35 -17.93 9.93
N PHE A 182 -2.23 -17.22 9.89
CA PHE A 182 -1.79 -16.26 10.90
C PHE A 182 -1.41 -14.94 10.22
N GLY A 183 -1.17 -13.87 10.98
CA GLY A 183 -1.07 -12.51 10.44
C GLY A 183 -0.20 -12.36 9.18
N LEU A 184 0.99 -12.98 9.18
CA LEU A 184 1.95 -12.91 8.06
C LEU A 184 1.52 -13.66 6.81
N THR A 185 0.57 -14.60 6.90
CA THR A 185 0.15 -15.42 5.77
C THR A 185 -0.78 -14.68 4.81
N ALA A 186 -1.29 -13.52 5.21
CA ALA A 186 -2.19 -12.71 4.39
C ALA A 186 -1.56 -12.33 3.03
N GLU A 187 -0.27 -11.99 3.03
CA GLU A 187 0.50 -11.64 1.81
C GLU A 187 1.52 -12.74 1.44
N TYR A 188 1.40 -13.95 2.04
CA TYR A 188 2.17 -15.10 1.59
C TYR A 188 1.51 -15.73 0.36
N ALA A 189 1.89 -15.26 -0.82
CA ALA A 189 1.33 -15.72 -2.09
C ALA A 189 2.40 -15.91 -3.17
N HIS A 190 2.03 -16.56 -4.28
CA HIS A 190 2.92 -16.68 -5.42
C HIS A 190 3.12 -15.31 -6.09
N PRO A 191 4.33 -14.97 -6.61
CA PRO A 191 4.59 -13.65 -7.22
C PRO A 191 3.59 -13.24 -8.32
N ILE A 192 3.06 -14.20 -9.08
CA ILE A 192 2.04 -13.92 -10.10
C ILE A 192 0.73 -13.43 -9.46
N GLU A 193 0.31 -14.00 -8.34
CA GLU A 193 -0.89 -13.53 -7.62
C GLU A 193 -0.67 -12.11 -7.13
N VAL A 194 0.47 -11.89 -6.45
CA VAL A 194 0.89 -10.58 -5.93
C VAL A 194 0.87 -9.53 -7.05
N MET A 195 1.46 -9.82 -8.21
CA MET A 195 1.48 -8.90 -9.36
C MET A 195 0.08 -8.68 -9.96
N SER A 196 -0.76 -9.72 -10.04
CA SER A 196 -2.11 -9.58 -10.58
C SER A 196 -3.00 -8.67 -9.74
N LEU A 197 -2.77 -8.62 -8.42
CA LEU A 197 -3.45 -7.72 -7.50
C LEU A 197 -2.79 -6.34 -7.48
N GLY A 198 -1.46 -6.26 -7.62
CA GLY A 198 -0.74 -4.99 -7.71
C GLY A 198 -1.09 -4.13 -8.93
N PHE A 199 -1.60 -4.72 -10.01
CA PHE A 199 -1.94 -4.01 -11.27
C PHE A 199 -3.42 -3.63 -11.44
N VAL A 200 -4.27 -3.83 -10.42
CA VAL A 200 -5.73 -3.51 -10.44
C VAL A 200 -6.04 -2.12 -11.01
N LEU A 201 -5.12 -1.16 -10.88
CA LEU A 201 -5.33 0.24 -11.26
C LEU A 201 -4.75 0.67 -12.63
N ALA A 202 -4.11 -0.22 -13.39
CA ALA A 202 -3.43 0.16 -14.63
C ALA A 202 -4.33 0.25 -15.88
N ASN A 203 -5.56 -0.28 -15.84
CA ASN A 203 -6.35 -0.47 -17.06
C ASN A 203 -7.72 0.23 -17.10
N LEU A 204 -8.04 1.11 -16.14
CA LEU A 204 -9.37 1.74 -16.06
C LEU A 204 -9.42 3.24 -16.37
N GLY A 205 -8.28 3.90 -16.63
CA GLY A 205 -8.23 5.35 -16.82
C GLY A 205 -8.47 5.86 -18.25
N ARG A 206 -9.58 5.45 -18.88
CA ARG A 206 -10.21 6.14 -20.02
C ARG A 206 -11.74 5.97 -20.02
N CYS A 207 -12.38 6.31 -18.91
CA CYS A 207 -13.81 6.62 -18.88
C CYS A 207 -13.99 8.00 -18.24
#